data_AF-A0A8S2TKL1-F1
#
_entry.id   AF-A0A8S2TKL1-F1
#
_cell.length_a   1.000
_cell.length_b   1.000
_cell.length_c   1.000
_cell.angle_alpha   90.00
_cell.angle_beta   90.00
_cell.angle_gamma   90.00
#
_symmetry.space_group_name_H-M   'P 1'
#
loop_
_entity.id
_entity.type
_entity.pdbx_description
1 polymer ?
#
loop_
_entity_poly.entity_id
_entity_poly.type
_entity_poly.pdbx_seq_one_letter_code
_entity_poly.pdbx_strand_id
1 'polypeptide(L)'
;MPLEIITQTLSILWSLSDKIVLVPLFAELGCAKKSIQWIATNCFAFHIKTLGDAIFSIVHNLSRDKTGLTQLRNEKAFEVLMKYKQLVEEQNDEDLK
;
A
#
# COMPACT_ATOMS: atom_id res chain seq x y z
N MET A 1 -6.70 -0.23 -17.29
CA MET A 1 -7.04 1.10 -16.74
C MET A 1 -5.82 1.99 -16.92
N PRO A 2 -5.95 3.22 -17.44
CA PRO A 2 -4.81 4.14 -17.56
C PRO A 2 -4.13 4.37 -16.21
N LEU A 3 -2.80 4.42 -16.19
CA LEU A 3 -2.00 4.62 -14.97
C LEU A 3 -2.44 5.88 -14.20
N GLU A 4 -2.75 6.95 -14.93
CA GLU A 4 -3.22 8.22 -14.36
C GLU A 4 -4.51 8.06 -13.52
N ILE A 5 -5.48 7.26 -13.99
CA ILE A 5 -6.72 6.98 -13.26
C ILE A 5 -6.42 6.21 -11.97
N ILE A 6 -5.49 5.26 -12.03
CA ILE A 6 -5.06 4.48 -10.87
C ILE A 6 -4.40 5.39 -9.83
N THR A 7 -3.48 6.25 -10.27
CA THR A 7 -2.78 7.21 -9.41
C THR A 7 -3.77 8.16 -8.72
N GLN A 8 -4.70 8.76 -9.48
CA GLN A 8 -5.72 9.64 -8.90
C GLN A 8 -6.60 8.92 -7.88
N THR A 9 -7.02 7.69 -8.19
CA THR A 9 -7.81 6.87 -7.28
C THR A 9 -7.05 6.61 -5.97
N LEU A 10 -5.76 6.28 -6.06
CA LEU A 10 -4.93 6.06 -4.87
C LEU A 10 -4.68 7.33 -4.07
N SER A 11 -4.48 8.47 -4.71
CA SER A 11 -4.34 9.76 -4.01
C SER A 11 -5.61 10.11 -3.23
N ILE A 12 -6.78 9.82 -3.79
CA ILE A 12 -8.07 9.97 -3.08
C ILE A 12 -8.13 9.00 -1.90
N LEU A 13 -7.86 7.71 -2.13
CA LEU A 13 -7.89 6.70 -1.06
C LEU A 13 -6.91 7.01 0.06
N TRP A 14 -5.71 7.49 -0.27
CA TRP A 14 -4.72 7.94 0.69
C TRP A 14 -5.26 9.12 1.51
N SER A 15 -5.74 10.17 0.86
CA SER A 15 -6.33 11.34 1.51
C SER A 15 -7.52 10.99 2.42
N LEU A 16 -8.32 10.00 2.02
CA LEU A 16 -9.44 9.50 2.82
C LEU A 16 -8.97 8.64 3.99
N SER A 17 -7.94 7.81 3.80
CA SER A 17 -7.39 6.94 4.85
C SER A 17 -6.63 7.74 5.93
N ASP A 18 -6.12 8.92 5.59
CA ASP A 18 -5.49 9.82 6.56
C ASP A 18 -6.52 10.44 7.52
N LYS A 19 -7.75 10.62 7.03
CA LYS A 19 -8.88 11.05 7.86
C LYS A 19 -9.34 9.88 8.73
N ILE A 20 -8.99 9.94 10.01
CA ILE A 20 -9.29 8.94 11.06
C ILE A 20 -10.72 8.40 11.00
N VAL A 21 -11.71 9.22 10.61
CA VAL A 21 -13.13 8.86 10.58
C VAL A 21 -13.46 7.75 9.56
N LEU A 22 -12.72 7.63 8.45
CA LEU A 22 -13.00 6.64 7.40
C LEU A 22 -12.16 5.36 7.55
N VAL A 23 -11.17 5.36 8.43
CA VAL A 23 -10.30 4.20 8.68
C VAL A 23 -11.11 2.97 9.11
N PRO A 24 -12.10 3.05 10.02
CA PRO A 24 -12.93 1.90 10.39
C PRO A 24 -13.68 1.31 9.18
N LEU A 25 -14.27 2.16 8.33
CA LEU A 25 -14.98 1.71 7.13
C LEU A 25 -14.03 0.98 6.16
N PHE A 26 -12.83 1.53 5.92
CA PHE A 26 -11.85 0.89 5.05
C PHE A 26 -11.29 -0.41 5.65
N ALA A 27 -11.16 -0.48 6.98
CA ALA A 27 -10.84 -1.72 7.67
C ALA A 27 -11.95 -2.75 7.46
N GLU A 28 -13.22 -2.41 7.66
CA GLU A 28 -14.36 -3.32 7.40
C GLU A 28 -14.41 -3.82 5.95
N LEU A 29 -14.09 -2.96 4.96
CA LEU A 29 -14.04 -3.33 3.54
C LEU A 29 -12.84 -4.21 3.16
N GLY A 30 -11.94 -4.50 4.11
CA GLY A 30 -10.77 -5.33 3.91
C GLY A 30 -9.67 -4.66 3.10
N CYS A 31 -9.63 -3.31 3.08
CA CYS A 31 -8.71 -2.56 2.24
C CYS A 31 -7.24 -2.86 2.56
N ALA A 32 -6.89 -3.10 3.82
CA ALA A 32 -5.52 -3.42 4.22
C ALA A 32 -5.04 -4.73 3.56
N LYS A 33 -5.86 -5.79 3.65
CA LYS A 33 -5.58 -7.08 2.99
C LYS A 33 -5.50 -6.95 1.47
N LYS A 34 -6.42 -6.21 0.85
CA LYS A 34 -6.45 -6.02 -0.60
C LYS A 34 -5.23 -5.22 -1.10
N SER A 35 -4.81 -4.20 -0.37
CA SER A 35 -3.60 -3.43 -0.69
C SER A 35 -2.35 -4.32 -0.65
N ILE A 36 -2.20 -5.17 0.37
CA ILE A 36 -1.10 -6.15 0.44
C ILE A 36 -1.15 -7.13 -0.74
N GLN A 37 -2.32 -7.66 -1.07
CA GLN A 37 -2.47 -8.55 -2.23
C GLN A 37 -2.05 -7.87 -3.52
N TRP A 38 -2.33 -6.58 -3.65
CA TRP A 38 -1.96 -5.82 -4.83
C TRP A 38 -0.45 -5.57 -4.91
N ILE A 39 0.20 -5.23 -3.79
CA ILE A 39 1.68 -5.13 -3.70
C ILE A 39 2.34 -6.46 -4.08
N ALA A 40 1.74 -7.59 -3.70
CA ALA A 40 2.25 -8.92 -4.01
C ALA A 40 2.22 -9.27 -5.51
N THR A 41 1.59 -8.46 -6.37
CA THR A 41 1.50 -8.74 -7.82
C THR A 41 2.72 -8.23 -8.59
N ASN A 42 3.12 -8.94 -9.65
CA ASN A 42 4.25 -8.53 -10.51
C ASN A 42 4.05 -7.15 -11.17
N CYS A 43 2.79 -6.70 -11.33
CA CYS A 43 2.47 -5.37 -11.86
C CYS A 43 2.99 -4.24 -10.95
N PHE A 44 3.07 -4.50 -9.65
CA PHE A 44 3.53 -3.54 -8.67
C PHE A 44 5.02 -3.18 -8.83
N ALA A 45 5.87 -4.17 -9.15
CA ALA A 45 7.32 -3.95 -9.31
C ALA A 45 7.64 -2.89 -10.38
N PHE A 46 6.81 -2.77 -11.42
CA PHE A 46 6.98 -1.80 -12.50
C PHE A 46 6.52 -0.37 -12.14
N HIS A 47 5.74 -0.22 -11.07
CA HIS A 47 5.10 1.05 -10.72
C HIS A 47 5.36 1.47 -9.27
N ILE A 48 6.41 0.93 -8.65
CA ILE A 48 6.68 1.14 -7.24
C ILE A 48 6.91 2.63 -6.90
N LYS A 49 7.63 3.40 -7.74
CA LYS A 49 7.79 4.86 -7.55
C LYS A 49 6.49 5.65 -7.70
N THR A 50 5.60 5.20 -8.58
CA THR A 50 4.38 5.96 -8.92
C THR A 50 3.21 5.62 -8.00
N LEU A 51 3.10 4.36 -7.57
CA LEU A 51 1.95 3.85 -6.82
C LEU A 51 2.32 3.34 -5.42
N GLY A 52 3.59 2.93 -5.22
CA GLY A 52 4.07 2.26 -4.02
C GLY A 52 3.87 3.08 -2.76
N ASP A 53 4.33 4.33 -2.76
CA ASP A 53 4.26 5.22 -1.60
C ASP A 53 2.81 5.50 -1.16
N ALA A 54 1.90 5.67 -2.12
CA ALA A 54 0.48 5.89 -1.82
C ALA A 54 -0.14 4.63 -1.20
N ILE A 55 0.13 3.44 -1.77
CA ILE A 55 -0.39 2.17 -1.24
C ILE A 55 0.18 1.89 0.15
N PHE A 56 1.46 2.17 0.38
CA PHE A 56 2.09 2.00 1.69
C PHE A 56 1.53 2.96 2.71
N SER A 57 1.32 4.22 2.34
CA SER A 57 0.68 5.21 3.21
C SER A 57 -0.74 4.78 3.59
N ILE A 58 -1.51 4.21 2.65
CA ILE A 58 -2.81 3.61 2.94
C ILE A 58 -2.66 2.45 3.94
N VAL A 59 -1.74 1.51 3.70
CA VAL A 59 -1.53 0.36 4.60
C VAL A 59 -1.13 0.82 6.00
N HIS A 60 -0.24 1.80 6.11
CA HIS A 60 0.15 2.43 7.38
C HIS A 60 -1.04 3.08 8.08
N ASN A 61 -1.86 3.84 7.35
CA ASN A 61 -3.01 4.50 7.95
C ASN A 61 -4.06 3.50 8.45
N LEU A 62 -4.28 2.41 7.70
CA LEU A 62 -5.19 1.34 8.11
C LEU A 62 -4.65 0.52 9.28
N SER A 63 -3.32 0.37 9.43
CA SER A 63 -2.72 -0.37 10.55
C SER A 63 -2.84 0.35 11.90
N ARG A 64 -3.18 1.65 11.89
CA ARG A 64 -3.48 2.42 13.10
C ARG A 64 -4.81 2.00 13.75
N ASP A 65 -5.71 1.38 12.98
CA ASP A 65 -6.93 0.78 13.49
C ASP A 65 -6.73 -0.71 13.83
N LYS A 66 -7.39 -1.19 14.88
CA LYS A 66 -7.23 -2.56 15.39
C LYS A 66 -7.66 -3.60 14.36
N THR A 67 -8.74 -3.34 13.61
CA THR A 67 -9.25 -4.25 12.59
C THR A 67 -8.31 -4.28 11.40
N GLY A 68 -7.85 -3.11 10.94
CA GLY A 68 -6.85 -3.02 9.87
C GLY A 68 -5.54 -3.71 10.24
N LEU A 69 -5.03 -3.50 11.46
CA LEU A 69 -3.85 -4.20 11.97
C LEU A 69 -4.02 -5.72 12.01
N THR A 70 -5.19 -6.20 12.44
CA THR A 70 -5.49 -7.64 12.50
C THR A 70 -5.45 -8.28 11.11
N GLN A 71 -5.89 -7.56 10.07
CA GLN A 71 -5.82 -8.04 8.68
C GLN A 71 -4.40 -8.17 8.14
N LEU A 72 -3.47 -7.35 8.68
CA LEU A 72 -2.06 -7.38 8.33
C LEU A 72 -1.26 -8.41 9.14
N ARG A 73 -1.84 -8.98 10.20
CA ARG A 73 -1.20 -9.97 11.08
C ARG A 73 -1.17 -11.37 10.43
N ASN A 74 -0.53 -11.47 9.26
CA ASN A 74 -0.22 -12.74 8.62
C ASN A 74 1.22 -12.69 8.06
N GLU A 75 1.88 -13.84 8.03
CA GLU A 75 3.28 -13.99 7.61
C GLU A 75 3.52 -13.49 6.18
N LYS A 76 2.62 -13.83 5.26
CA LYS A 76 2.68 -13.39 3.86
C LYS A 76 2.59 -11.87 3.71
N ALA A 77 1.82 -11.18 4.55
CA ALA A 77 1.75 -9.72 4.54
C ALA A 77 3.10 -9.11 4.98
N PHE A 78 3.72 -9.68 6.01
CA PHE A 78 5.04 -9.27 6.44
C PHE A 78 6.10 -9.47 5.34
N GLU A 79 6.14 -10.63 4.70
CA GLU A 79 7.04 -10.91 3.57
C GLU A 79 6.87 -9.92 2.42
N VAL A 80 5.62 -9.60 2.05
CA VAL A 80 5.32 -8.63 0.99
C VAL A 80 5.82 -7.23 1.35
N LEU A 81 5.64 -6.80 2.61
CA LEU A 81 6.13 -5.51 3.08
C LEU A 81 7.66 -5.46 3.10
N MET A 82 8.33 -6.56 3.47
CA MET A 82 9.79 -6.67 3.42
C MET A 82 10.31 -6.61 1.98
N LYS A 83 9.65 -7.32 1.05
CA LYS A 83 10.00 -7.28 -0.38
C LYS A 83 9.84 -5.87 -0.96
N TYR A 84 8.79 -5.14 -0.59
CA TYR A 84 8.64 -3.74 -1.00
C TYR A 84 9.82 -2.88 -0.57
N LYS A 85 10.18 -2.96 0.72
CA LYS A 85 11.27 -2.16 1.27
C LYS A 85 12.56 -2.39 0.48
N GLN A 86 12.88 -3.65 0.19
CA GLN A 86 14.03 -4.02 -0.62
C GLN A 86 13.95 -3.41 -2.04
N LEU A 87 12.81 -3.50 -2.72
CA LEU A 87 12.63 -2.93 -4.06
C LEU A 87 12.79 -1.39 -4.09
N VAL A 88 12.37 -0.70 -3.03
CA VAL A 88 12.57 0.75 -2.90
C VAL A 88 14.05 1.08 -2.71
N GLU A 89 14.76 0.32 -1.88
CA GLU A 89 16.19 0.47 -1.65
C GLU A 89 17.01 0.22 -2.93
N GLU A 90 16.71 -0.87 -3.66
CA GLU A 90 17.36 -1.21 -4.93
C GLU A 90 17.20 -0.13 -6.00
N GLN A 91 16.01 0.49 -6.09
CA GLN A 91 15.77 1.56 -7.08
C GLN A 91 16.43 2.89 -6.72
N ASN A 92 16.59 3.20 -5.43
CA ASN A 92 17.32 4.39 -5.01
C ASN A 92 18.82 4.27 -5.33
N ASP A 93 19.38 3.06 -5.27
CA ASP A 93 20.77 2.77 -5.64
C ASP A 93 20.99 2.82 -7.17
N GLU A 94 19.99 2.50 -7.98
CA GLU A 94 20.04 2.67 -9.44
C GLU A 94 19.98 4.15 -9.87
N ASP A 95 19.21 4.99 -9.19
CA ASP A 95 19.12 6.44 -9.48
C ASP A 95 20.42 7.21 -9.15
N LEU A 96 21.31 6.62 -8.32
CA LEU A 96 22.57 7.20 -7.88
C LEU A 96 23.78 6.83 -8.77
N LYS A 97 23.58 5.97 -9.79
CA LYS A 97 24.63 5.53 -10.74
C LYS A 97 24.46 6.18 -12.11
#